data_AF-A0A7S2DBF8-F1
#
_entry.id   AF-A0A7S2DBF8-F1
#
_cell.length_a   1.000
_cell.length_b   1.000
_cell.length_c   1.000
_cell.angle_alpha   90.00
_cell.angle_beta   90.00
_cell.angle_gamma   90.00
#
_symmetry.space_group_name_H-M   'P 1'
#
loop_
_entity.id
_entity.type
_entity.pdbx_description
1 polymer ?
#
loop_
_entity_poly.entity_id
_entity_poly.type
_entity_poly.pdbx_seq_one_letter_code
_entity_poly.pdbx_strand_id
1 'polypeptide(L)'
;VGAWLLYTMLQKALQMTGGGAREFANGVVVLLVLFHSGICGTAFTTFYCTEHYHAENSEYDYAKQDTGQDRYIIADMSLSCSDKIYYRYFFFTVLMTIFYGVVVPVAFLVILRNRHCREYENIARPLLFMVRELKPNAWWFEVLAMVFRLTLTGLLPALGSLGLTVALLLTTSMVFVTGIKRPYLYDSHNDLAIVTYGSLCFVVLFTFVLHEDLLGDPQIKMGFSVALVLFYIFIWAFIGVHILYAPVNSLINAIEKLEPVPSNFEHSWATHCVQVEACLLNCLTTVLLGSMNKTVLLESMSNTTDERSVKKNWVYLKTHILSLKSRGGSSIWDEKVSAQHALNHQVMNLALESQATFNVFPVNIEKFKRICTSIFGDCG
;
A
#
# COMPACT_ATOMS: atom_id res chain seq x y z
N VAL A 1 -6.54 9.23 -15.49
CA VAL A 1 -6.35 8.16 -14.47
C VAL A 1 -6.66 8.64 -13.05
N GLY A 2 -6.06 9.73 -12.55
CA GLY A 2 -6.33 10.24 -11.20
C GLY A 2 -7.80 10.57 -10.89
N ALA A 3 -8.51 11.23 -11.80
CA ALA A 3 -9.95 11.51 -11.65
C ALA A 3 -10.82 10.23 -11.65
N TRP A 4 -10.44 9.21 -12.42
CA TRP A 4 -11.14 7.93 -12.48
C TRP A 4 -10.90 7.07 -11.23
N LEU A 5 -9.68 7.11 -10.67
CA LEU A 5 -9.37 6.52 -9.36
C LEU A 5 -10.13 7.22 -8.24
N LEU A 6 -10.16 8.56 -8.24
CA LEU A 6 -10.93 9.33 -7.26
C LEU A 6 -12.43 9.00 -7.34
N TYR A 7 -12.97 8.88 -8.56
CA TYR A 7 -14.39 8.54 -8.79
C TYR A 7 -14.74 7.11 -8.33
N THR A 8 -13.95 6.12 -8.72
CA THR A 8 -14.15 4.70 -8.32
C THR A 8 -13.99 4.50 -6.82
N MET A 9 -13.10 5.27 -6.19
CA MET A 9 -12.92 5.27 -4.74
C MET A 9 -14.06 5.99 -4.00
N LEU A 10 -14.56 7.12 -4.53
CA LEU A 10 -15.76 7.78 -4.01
C LEU A 10 -16.97 6.84 -4.07
N GLN A 11 -17.12 6.11 -5.18
CA GLN A 11 -18.18 5.12 -5.37
C GLN A 11 -18.09 3.98 -4.34
N LYS A 12 -16.88 3.47 -4.06
CA LYS A 12 -16.70 2.45 -3.00
C LYS A 12 -16.93 2.99 -1.60
N ALA A 13 -16.53 4.23 -1.31
CA ALA A 13 -16.81 4.88 -0.04
C ALA A 13 -18.32 5.14 0.16
N LEU A 14 -19.03 5.51 -0.92
CA LEU A 14 -20.49 5.62 -0.95
C LEU A 14 -21.18 4.26 -0.72
N GLN A 15 -20.65 3.17 -1.28
CA GLN A 15 -21.23 1.83 -1.10
C GLN A 15 -20.98 1.24 0.30
N MET A 16 -19.87 1.59 0.96
CA MET A 16 -19.59 1.16 2.34
C MET A 16 -20.40 1.93 3.40
N THR A 17 -21.06 3.02 3.02
CA THR A 17 -21.81 3.89 3.94
C THR A 17 -23.31 3.70 3.78
N GLY A 18 -23.80 2.54 4.23
CA GLY A 18 -25.22 2.38 4.58
C GLY A 18 -25.64 3.17 5.83
N GLY A 19 -24.68 3.78 6.54
CA GLY A 19 -24.89 4.65 7.69
C GLY A 19 -24.96 6.13 7.31
N GLY A 20 -25.71 6.90 8.11
CA GLY A 20 -26.09 8.29 7.80
C GLY A 20 -24.94 9.23 7.45
N ALA A 21 -25.28 10.42 6.92
CA ALA A 21 -24.37 11.43 6.36
C ALA A 21 -23.07 11.71 7.16
N ARG A 22 -23.07 11.46 8.46
CA ARG A 22 -21.92 11.58 9.36
C ARG A 22 -20.82 10.54 9.11
N GLU A 23 -21.18 9.28 8.86
CA GLU A 23 -20.18 8.23 8.58
C GLU A 23 -19.51 8.46 7.23
N PHE A 24 -20.30 8.92 6.26
CA PHE A 24 -19.80 9.36 4.97
C PHE A 24 -18.78 10.48 5.10
N ALA A 25 -19.08 11.55 5.86
CA ALA A 25 -18.14 12.64 6.09
C ALA A 25 -16.82 12.18 6.71
N ASN A 26 -16.88 11.28 7.70
CA ASN A 26 -15.69 10.71 8.33
C ASN A 26 -14.85 9.88 7.35
N GLY A 27 -15.49 9.04 6.53
CA GLY A 27 -14.82 8.25 5.50
C GLY A 27 -14.12 9.13 4.47
N VAL A 28 -14.78 10.22 4.03
CA VAL A 28 -14.19 11.19 3.11
C VAL A 28 -12.97 11.88 3.73
N VAL A 29 -13.02 12.28 5.00
CA VAL A 29 -11.86 12.90 5.68
C VAL A 29 -10.68 11.94 5.75
N VAL A 30 -10.90 10.68 6.13
CA VAL A 30 -9.82 9.67 6.18
C VAL A 30 -9.23 9.45 4.79
N LEU A 31 -10.08 9.32 3.77
CA LEU A 31 -9.64 9.14 2.39
C LEU A 31 -8.84 10.35 1.90
N LEU A 32 -9.31 11.57 2.16
CA LEU A 32 -8.59 12.79 1.81
C LEU A 32 -7.21 12.84 2.46
N VAL A 33 -7.07 12.41 3.72
CA VAL A 33 -5.77 12.39 4.40
C VAL A 33 -4.86 11.28 3.86
N LEU A 34 -5.37 10.07 3.65
CA LEU A 34 -4.59 8.94 3.13
C LEU A 34 -4.06 9.19 1.72
N PHE A 35 -4.88 9.79 0.86
CA PHE A 35 -4.51 10.09 -0.53
C PHE A 35 -3.92 11.49 -0.71
N HIS A 36 -3.82 12.27 0.36
CA HIS A 36 -3.34 13.65 0.32
C HIS A 36 -2.00 13.78 -0.42
N SER A 37 -1.01 12.97 -0.02
CA SER A 37 0.34 12.99 -0.60
C SER A 37 0.36 12.58 -2.07
N GLY A 38 -0.48 11.61 -2.45
CA GLY A 38 -0.63 11.16 -3.84
C GLY A 38 -1.30 12.20 -4.71
N ILE A 39 -2.41 12.79 -4.25
CA ILE A 39 -3.12 13.86 -4.97
C ILE A 39 -2.19 15.05 -5.18
N CYS A 40 -1.51 15.50 -4.12
CA CYS A 40 -0.56 16.61 -4.23
C CYS A 40 0.56 16.27 -5.21
N GLY A 41 1.21 15.11 -5.06
CA GLY A 41 2.27 14.68 -5.97
C GLY A 41 1.84 14.67 -7.44
N THR A 42 0.63 14.18 -7.74
CA THR A 42 0.10 14.23 -9.11
C THR A 42 -0.22 15.65 -9.58
N ALA A 43 -0.78 16.50 -8.71
CA ALA A 43 -1.08 17.89 -9.06
C ALA A 43 0.20 18.67 -9.41
N PHE A 44 1.28 18.47 -8.65
CA PHE A 44 2.57 19.09 -8.93
C PHE A 44 3.22 18.56 -10.21
N THR A 45 3.07 17.27 -10.52
CA THR A 45 3.76 16.67 -11.67
C THR A 45 3.01 16.76 -13.00
N THR A 46 1.68 16.95 -12.97
CA THR A 46 0.85 16.90 -14.19
C THR A 46 1.21 18.00 -15.20
N PHE A 47 1.77 19.13 -14.75
CA PHE A 47 2.04 20.29 -15.61
C PHE A 47 3.52 20.52 -15.94
N TYR A 48 4.36 19.50 -15.75
CA TYR A 48 5.73 19.57 -16.28
C TYR A 48 5.70 19.61 -17.79
N CYS A 49 6.24 20.71 -18.33
CA CYS A 49 6.56 20.80 -19.75
C CYS A 49 7.87 20.06 -20.00
N THR A 50 7.96 19.36 -21.13
CA THR A 50 9.22 18.77 -21.58
C THR A 50 10.26 19.87 -21.81
N GLU A 51 11.53 19.53 -21.61
CA GLU A 51 12.60 20.27 -22.30
C GLU A 51 12.43 20.07 -23.82
N HIS A 52 12.93 21.05 -24.58
CA HIS A 52 12.69 21.21 -26.01
C HIS A 52 12.70 19.88 -26.80
N TYR A 53 11.55 19.48 -27.31
CA TYR A 53 11.45 18.30 -28.16
C TYR A 53 11.73 18.71 -29.61
N HIS A 54 12.90 18.33 -30.11
CA HIS A 54 13.15 18.36 -31.56
C HIS A 54 12.47 17.14 -32.17
N ALA A 55 11.23 17.33 -32.64
CA ALA A 55 10.49 16.31 -33.37
C ALA A 55 11.05 16.18 -34.80
N GLU A 56 12.32 15.81 -34.96
CA GLU A 56 12.88 15.51 -36.27
C GLU A 56 12.22 14.23 -36.79
N ASN A 57 11.45 14.35 -37.89
CA ASN A 57 10.79 13.24 -38.62
C ASN A 57 9.64 12.50 -37.92
N SER A 58 8.96 13.08 -36.91
CA SER A 58 7.77 12.45 -36.34
C SER A 58 6.51 12.76 -37.17
N GLU A 59 5.63 11.77 -37.37
CA GLU A 59 4.37 11.85 -38.13
C GLU A 59 3.37 12.90 -37.59
N TYR A 60 3.65 13.50 -36.43
CA TYR A 60 2.84 14.55 -35.80
C TYR A 60 3.22 15.98 -36.23
N ASP A 61 4.04 16.15 -37.28
CA ASP A 61 4.54 17.43 -37.79
C ASP A 61 3.49 18.23 -38.61
N TYR A 62 2.28 18.38 -38.07
CA TYR A 62 1.15 19.02 -38.75
C TYR A 62 0.95 20.51 -38.39
N ALA A 63 1.94 21.22 -37.83
CA ALA A 63 1.78 22.65 -37.56
C ALA A 63 3.08 23.47 -37.47
N LYS A 64 3.25 24.33 -38.50
CA LYS A 64 3.86 25.68 -38.44
C LYS A 64 5.36 25.77 -38.11
N GLN A 65 6.15 25.73 -39.17
CA GLN A 65 7.60 25.91 -39.24
C GLN A 65 8.14 27.31 -38.83
N ASP A 66 7.39 28.17 -38.15
CA ASP A 66 7.75 29.61 -38.06
C ASP A 66 8.19 30.16 -36.71
N THR A 67 8.11 29.41 -35.61
CA THR A 67 8.75 29.81 -34.34
C THR A 67 9.20 28.59 -33.58
N GLY A 68 10.44 28.17 -33.83
CA GLY A 68 11.03 26.99 -33.22
C GLY A 68 10.89 26.96 -31.69
N GLN A 69 10.70 25.74 -31.19
CA GLN A 69 10.63 25.34 -29.78
C GLN A 69 9.25 25.38 -29.09
N ASP A 70 8.28 24.66 -29.65
CA ASP A 70 7.09 24.29 -28.87
C ASP A 70 7.45 23.30 -27.76
N ARG A 71 6.94 23.57 -26.55
CA ARG A 71 7.05 22.68 -25.39
C ARG A 71 5.70 22.05 -25.13
N TYR A 72 5.68 20.75 -24.88
CA TYR A 72 4.45 20.01 -24.63
C TYR A 72 4.40 19.52 -23.18
N ILE A 73 3.19 19.31 -22.66
CA ILE A 73 2.98 18.77 -21.32
C ILE A 73 3.31 17.27 -21.34
N ILE A 74 4.16 16.78 -20.42
CA ILE A 74 4.57 15.37 -20.38
C ILE A 74 3.36 14.43 -20.19
N ALA A 75 2.39 14.84 -19.38
CA ALA A 75 1.19 14.05 -19.10
C ALA A 75 0.22 13.98 -20.30
N ASP A 76 0.27 14.96 -21.20
CA ASP A 76 -0.59 15.05 -22.38
C ASP A 76 0.11 15.84 -23.49
N MET A 77 0.80 15.10 -24.36
CA MET A 77 1.57 15.68 -25.47
C MET A 77 0.69 16.35 -26.54
N SER A 78 -0.64 16.29 -26.43
CA SER A 78 -1.55 17.00 -27.34
C SER A 78 -1.72 18.49 -27.01
N LEU A 79 -1.30 18.92 -25.80
CA LEU A 79 -1.42 20.29 -25.34
C LEU A 79 -0.06 20.99 -25.37
N SER A 80 0.01 22.10 -26.11
CA SER A 80 1.17 22.98 -26.09
C SER A 80 1.18 23.83 -24.82
N CYS A 81 2.36 23.99 -24.20
CA CYS A 81 2.54 24.84 -23.02
C CYS A 81 2.37 26.35 -23.34
N SER A 82 2.27 26.73 -24.62
CA SER A 82 1.97 28.11 -25.05
C SER A 82 0.47 28.39 -25.22
N ASP A 83 -0.39 27.37 -25.18
CA ASP A 83 -1.82 27.54 -25.41
C ASP A 83 -2.53 28.30 -24.27
N LYS A 84 -3.54 29.10 -24.61
CA LYS A 84 -4.40 29.77 -23.63
C LYS A 84 -5.12 28.77 -22.70
N ILE A 85 -5.36 27.57 -23.19
CA ILE A 85 -5.98 26.48 -22.44
C ILE A 85 -5.05 26.02 -21.31
N TYR A 86 -3.74 25.92 -21.57
CA TYR A 86 -2.73 25.57 -20.57
C TYR A 86 -2.76 26.52 -19.38
N TYR A 87 -2.75 27.84 -19.61
CA TYR A 87 -2.75 28.83 -18.53
C TYR A 87 -3.97 28.72 -17.60
N ARG A 88 -5.15 28.35 -18.14
CA ARG A 88 -6.36 28.13 -17.33
C ARG A 88 -6.21 26.91 -16.41
N TYR A 89 -5.69 25.80 -16.93
CA TYR A 89 -5.44 24.61 -16.12
C TYR A 89 -4.30 24.78 -15.13
N PHE A 90 -3.25 25.51 -15.52
CA PHE A 90 -2.14 25.86 -14.64
C PHE A 90 -2.64 26.67 -13.44
N PHE A 91 -3.42 27.73 -13.67
CA PHE A 91 -3.99 28.53 -12.58
C PHE A 91 -4.87 27.70 -11.63
N PHE A 92 -5.76 26.87 -12.19
CA PHE A 92 -6.60 25.97 -11.39
C PHE A 92 -5.76 25.02 -10.53
N THR A 93 -4.67 24.50 -11.10
CA THR A 93 -3.79 23.57 -10.39
C THR A 93 -3.01 24.27 -9.29
N VAL A 94 -2.49 25.47 -9.53
CA VAL A 94 -1.86 26.27 -8.46
C VAL A 94 -2.83 26.51 -7.32
N LEU A 95 -4.09 26.84 -7.62
CA LEU A 95 -5.12 27.02 -6.61
C LEU A 95 -5.40 25.73 -5.83
N MET A 96 -5.52 24.58 -6.51
CA MET A 96 -5.70 23.28 -5.87
C MET A 96 -4.48 22.88 -5.04
N THR A 97 -3.29 23.14 -5.53
CA THR A 97 -2.03 22.91 -4.81
C THR A 97 -1.95 23.74 -3.54
N ILE A 98 -2.35 25.03 -3.56
CA ILE A 98 -2.42 25.86 -2.36
C ILE A 98 -3.49 25.31 -1.41
N PHE A 99 -4.66 24.95 -1.94
CA PHE A 99 -5.74 24.39 -1.14
C PHE A 99 -5.32 23.10 -0.43
N TYR A 100 -4.81 22.11 -1.15
CA TYR A 100 -4.38 20.85 -0.56
C TYR A 100 -3.08 20.98 0.23
N GLY A 101 -2.11 21.74 -0.26
CA GLY A 101 -0.80 21.91 0.36
C GLY A 101 -0.80 22.77 1.63
N VAL A 102 -1.74 23.71 1.77
CA VAL A 102 -1.78 24.65 2.90
C VAL A 102 -3.06 24.50 3.72
N VAL A 103 -4.23 24.52 3.09
CA VAL A 103 -5.51 24.52 3.83
C VAL A 103 -5.70 23.22 4.59
N VAL A 104 -5.37 22.06 3.99
CA VAL A 104 -5.52 20.77 4.67
C VAL A 104 -4.58 20.64 5.89
N PRO A 105 -3.26 20.87 5.80
CA PRO A 105 -2.39 20.84 6.98
C PRO A 105 -2.77 21.86 8.06
N VAL A 106 -3.19 23.08 7.69
CA VAL A 106 -3.64 24.10 8.65
C VAL A 106 -4.93 23.68 9.34
N ALA A 107 -5.91 23.16 8.58
CA ALA A 107 -7.13 22.61 9.17
C ALA A 107 -6.81 21.46 10.12
N PHE A 108 -5.88 20.58 9.75
CA PHE A 108 -5.40 19.50 10.59
C PHE A 108 -4.79 20.00 11.90
N LEU A 109 -3.94 21.02 11.80
CA LEU A 109 -3.30 21.66 12.94
C LEU A 109 -4.35 22.30 13.89
N VAL A 110 -5.34 23.00 13.35
CA VAL A 110 -6.41 23.64 14.13
C VAL A 110 -7.27 22.58 14.83
N ILE A 111 -7.70 21.54 14.10
CA ILE A 111 -8.52 20.46 14.66
C ILE A 111 -7.77 19.72 15.77
N LEU A 112 -6.50 19.37 15.55
CA LEU A 112 -5.70 18.66 16.55
C LEU A 112 -5.36 19.53 17.76
N ARG A 113 -5.07 20.82 17.56
CA ARG A 113 -4.83 21.77 18.65
C ARG A 113 -6.06 21.94 19.54
N ASN A 114 -7.24 21.97 18.94
CA ASN A 114 -8.51 22.21 19.64
C ASN A 114 -9.27 20.92 19.98
N ARG A 115 -8.63 19.74 19.91
CA ARG A 115 -9.28 18.44 20.13
C ARG A 115 -9.98 18.28 21.50
N HIS A 116 -9.61 19.10 22.48
CA HIS A 116 -10.21 19.12 23.82
C HIS A 116 -11.55 19.86 23.86
N CYS A 117 -11.88 20.64 22.84
CA CYS A 117 -13.16 21.32 22.72
C CYS A 117 -14.21 20.35 22.17
N ARG A 118 -15.36 20.25 22.86
CA ARG A 118 -16.47 19.33 22.51
C ARG A 118 -16.98 19.48 21.07
N GLU A 119 -16.86 20.68 20.49
CA GLU A 119 -17.24 20.97 19.11
C GLU A 119 -16.37 20.22 18.09
N TYR A 120 -15.07 20.10 18.37
CA TYR A 120 -14.10 19.44 17.49
C TYR A 120 -13.97 17.94 17.74
N GLU A 121 -14.48 17.42 18.86
CA GLU A 121 -14.43 16.00 19.22
C GLU A 121 -14.99 15.11 18.11
N ASN A 122 -16.11 15.54 17.48
CA ASN A 122 -16.77 14.79 16.43
C ASN A 122 -15.94 14.69 15.14
N ILE A 123 -15.21 15.76 14.79
CA ILE A 123 -14.38 15.85 13.58
C ILE A 123 -13.00 15.23 13.81
N ALA A 124 -12.48 15.33 15.04
CA ALA A 124 -11.21 14.75 15.44
C ALA A 124 -11.28 13.22 15.57
N ARG A 125 -12.47 12.64 15.78
CA ARG A 125 -12.67 11.19 15.95
C ARG A 125 -12.07 10.31 14.85
N PRO A 126 -12.30 10.55 13.54
CA PRO A 126 -11.63 9.80 12.49
C PRO A 126 -10.11 10.02 12.46
N LEU A 127 -9.65 11.20 12.87
CA LEU A 127 -8.23 11.59 12.86
C LEU A 127 -7.46 11.02 14.04
N LEU A 128 -8.18 10.70 15.13
CA LEU A 128 -7.63 10.11 16.34
C LEU A 128 -6.95 8.77 16.06
N PHE A 129 -7.35 8.01 15.04
CA PHE A 129 -6.64 6.78 14.66
C PHE A 129 -5.14 7.03 14.38
N MET A 130 -4.80 8.09 13.64
CA MET A 130 -3.39 8.40 13.35
C MET A 130 -2.67 8.96 14.57
N VAL A 131 -3.36 9.75 15.40
CA VAL A 131 -2.75 10.40 16.57
C VAL A 131 -2.69 9.48 17.79
N ARG A 132 -3.42 8.35 17.78
CA ARG A 132 -3.48 7.41 18.91
C ARG A 132 -2.13 6.80 19.27
N GLU A 133 -1.30 6.58 18.26
CA GLU A 133 0.04 6.00 18.43
C GLU A 133 1.08 7.02 18.90
N LEU A 134 0.72 8.31 18.97
CA LEU A 134 1.60 9.40 19.37
C LEU A 134 1.44 9.73 20.86
N LYS A 135 2.54 10.20 21.45
CA LYS A 135 2.50 10.81 22.78
C LYS A 135 1.53 11.99 22.76
N PRO A 136 0.77 12.24 23.84
CA PRO A 136 -0.25 13.29 23.86
C PRO A 136 0.31 14.69 23.57
N ASN A 137 1.58 14.94 23.89
CA ASN A 137 2.30 16.20 23.65
C ASN A 137 2.96 16.30 22.26
N ALA A 138 2.91 15.23 21.45
CA ALA A 138 3.57 15.13 20.15
C ALA A 138 2.60 15.22 18.96
N TRP A 139 1.38 15.73 19.16
CA TRP A 139 0.35 15.84 18.11
C TRP A 139 0.79 16.66 16.88
N TRP A 140 1.71 17.62 17.07
CA TRP A 140 2.26 18.44 15.99
C TRP A 140 3.10 17.63 14.99
N PHE A 141 3.59 16.46 15.39
CA PHE A 141 4.45 15.63 14.56
C PHE A 141 3.73 15.10 13.32
N GLU A 142 2.43 14.81 13.39
CA GLU A 142 1.65 14.40 12.19
C GLU A 142 1.54 15.53 11.17
N VAL A 143 1.33 16.77 11.63
CA VAL A 143 1.31 17.93 10.74
C VAL A 143 2.69 18.11 10.10
N LEU A 144 3.77 17.97 10.88
CA LEU A 144 5.13 18.02 10.35
C LEU A 144 5.38 16.91 9.31
N ALA A 145 4.96 15.67 9.61
CA ALA A 145 5.10 14.54 8.69
C ALA A 145 4.30 14.75 7.39
N MET A 146 3.13 15.40 7.47
CA MET A 146 2.33 15.76 6.30
C MET A 146 3.02 16.83 5.45
N VAL A 147 3.52 17.92 6.05
CA VAL A 147 4.29 18.97 5.36
C VAL A 147 5.57 18.42 4.75
N PHE A 148 6.24 17.49 5.46
CA PHE A 148 7.41 16.78 4.96
C PHE A 148 7.09 15.99 3.69
N ARG A 149 6.05 15.14 3.73
CA ARG A 149 5.61 14.35 2.56
C ARG A 149 5.23 15.25 1.39
N LEU A 150 4.48 16.32 1.64
CA LEU A 150 4.13 17.34 0.66
C LEU A 150 5.35 17.97 -0.01
N THR A 151 6.31 18.38 0.80
CA THR A 151 7.53 19.01 0.30
C THR A 151 8.30 18.04 -0.57
N LEU A 152 8.47 16.79 -0.10
CA LEU A 152 9.21 15.76 -0.82
C LEU A 152 8.57 15.36 -2.16
N THR A 153 7.25 15.14 -2.18
CA THR A 153 6.58 14.65 -3.40
C THR A 153 6.18 15.77 -4.36
N GLY A 154 5.99 16.99 -3.85
CA GLY A 154 5.40 18.08 -4.59
C GLY A 154 6.35 19.24 -4.88
N LEU A 155 6.98 19.78 -3.84
CA LEU A 155 7.79 20.99 -3.97
C LEU A 155 9.18 20.70 -4.54
N LEU A 156 9.79 19.55 -4.19
CA LEU A 156 11.15 19.24 -4.61
C LEU A 156 11.35 19.25 -6.13
N PRO A 157 10.48 18.62 -6.95
CA PRO A 157 10.64 18.67 -8.40
C PRO A 157 10.64 20.11 -8.95
N ALA A 158 9.96 21.06 -8.27
CA ALA A 158 9.86 22.45 -8.72
C ALA A 158 11.13 23.26 -8.45
N LEU A 159 12.03 22.79 -7.59
CA LEU A 159 13.26 23.47 -7.21
C LEU A 159 14.45 23.18 -8.16
N GLY A 160 14.27 22.30 -9.15
CA GLY A 160 15.32 21.94 -10.09
C GLY A 160 16.55 21.33 -9.40
N SER A 161 17.74 21.84 -9.71
CA SER A 161 19.02 21.34 -9.14
C SER A 161 19.10 21.47 -7.61
N LEU A 162 18.50 22.52 -7.03
CA LEU A 162 18.45 22.69 -5.57
C LEU A 162 17.53 21.67 -4.88
N GLY A 163 16.67 20.99 -5.65
CA GLY A 163 15.70 20.02 -5.13
C GLY A 163 16.40 18.92 -4.35
N LEU A 164 17.46 18.30 -4.87
CA LEU A 164 18.13 17.19 -4.19
C LEU A 164 18.84 17.63 -2.90
N THR A 165 19.44 18.82 -2.89
CA THR A 165 20.06 19.38 -1.67
C THR A 165 19.02 19.64 -0.58
N VAL A 166 17.90 20.27 -0.95
CA VAL A 166 16.79 20.53 -0.01
C VAL A 166 16.17 19.22 0.47
N ALA A 167 16.03 18.23 -0.41
CA ALA A 167 15.55 16.89 -0.07
C ALA A 167 16.43 16.26 1.02
N LEU A 168 17.75 16.28 0.83
CA LEU A 168 18.70 15.68 1.74
C LEU A 168 18.63 16.37 3.11
N LEU A 169 18.66 17.71 3.14
CA LEU A 169 18.51 18.49 4.38
C LEU A 169 17.20 18.17 5.11
N LEU A 170 16.10 18.11 4.36
CA LEU A 170 14.79 17.84 4.92
C LEU A 170 14.71 16.41 5.48
N THR A 171 15.18 15.39 4.76
CA THR A 171 15.19 14.00 5.25
C THR A 171 16.08 13.84 6.48
N THR A 172 17.28 14.43 6.49
CA THR A 172 18.18 14.42 7.65
C THR A 172 17.54 15.10 8.85
N SER A 173 16.85 16.23 8.63
CA SER A 173 16.13 16.93 9.71
C SER A 173 15.03 16.05 10.32
N MET A 174 14.29 15.27 9.52
CA MET A 174 13.27 14.37 10.04
C MET A 174 13.86 13.20 10.83
N VAL A 175 14.98 12.62 10.38
CA VAL A 175 15.72 11.60 11.14
C VAL A 175 16.16 12.16 12.50
N PHE A 176 16.69 13.38 12.51
CA PHE A 176 17.13 14.03 13.75
C PHE A 176 15.97 14.35 14.70
N VAL A 177 14.89 14.93 14.17
CA VAL A 177 13.68 15.24 14.96
C VAL A 177 13.07 13.97 15.56
N THR A 178 12.96 12.90 14.77
CA THR A 178 12.43 11.61 15.27
C THR A 178 13.36 10.95 16.28
N GLY A 179 14.67 10.99 16.07
CA GLY A 179 15.67 10.46 16.99
C GLY A 179 15.65 11.14 18.37
N ILE A 180 15.52 12.48 18.39
CA ILE A 180 15.54 13.26 19.64
C ILE A 180 14.17 13.25 20.33
N LYS A 181 13.09 13.51 19.59
CA LYS A 181 11.77 13.71 20.20
C LYS A 181 11.05 12.40 20.50
N ARG A 182 11.36 11.32 19.77
CA ARG A 182 10.70 10.00 19.88
C ARG A 182 9.19 10.16 20.08
N PRO A 183 8.48 10.68 19.04
CA PRO A 183 7.12 11.17 19.19
C PRO A 183 6.08 10.07 19.46
N TYR A 184 6.37 8.80 19.12
CA TYR A 184 5.46 7.68 19.30
C TYR A 184 5.44 7.18 20.75
N LEU A 185 4.30 6.58 21.15
CA LEU A 185 4.09 6.03 22.49
C LEU A 185 4.99 4.83 22.77
N TYR A 186 5.14 3.94 21.79
CA TYR A 186 5.96 2.73 21.89
C TYR A 186 7.35 2.96 21.26
N ASP A 187 8.41 2.50 21.94
CA ASP A 187 9.79 2.64 21.42
C ASP A 187 10.00 1.90 20.10
N SER A 188 9.37 0.75 19.90
CA SER A 188 9.40 0.01 18.62
C SER A 188 8.90 0.85 17.44
N HIS A 189 7.87 1.67 17.65
CA HIS A 189 7.33 2.57 16.60
C HIS A 189 8.28 3.74 16.34
N ASN A 190 8.97 4.24 17.37
CA ASN A 190 10.00 5.26 17.21
C ASN A 190 11.20 4.73 16.42
N ASP A 191 11.68 3.53 16.74
CA ASP A 191 12.78 2.89 16.04
C ASP A 191 12.41 2.62 14.58
N LEU A 192 11.20 2.11 14.33
CA LEU A 192 10.67 1.93 12.97
C LEU A 192 10.61 3.25 12.20
N ALA A 193 10.18 4.34 12.82
CA ALA A 193 10.14 5.64 12.19
C ALA A 193 11.53 6.18 11.86
N ILE A 194 12.49 6.08 12.78
CA ILE A 194 13.90 6.47 12.56
C ILE A 194 14.49 5.68 11.42
N VAL A 195 14.28 4.36 11.39
CA VAL A 195 14.71 3.49 10.30
C VAL A 195 14.06 3.89 8.98
N THR A 196 12.76 4.19 8.97
CA THR A 196 12.04 4.59 7.76
C THR A 196 12.57 5.91 7.20
N TYR A 197 12.68 6.95 8.02
CA TYR A 197 13.24 8.24 7.58
C TYR A 197 14.73 8.14 7.24
N GLY A 198 15.48 7.28 7.94
CA GLY A 198 16.88 6.99 7.63
C GLY A 198 17.04 6.33 6.27
N SER A 199 16.18 5.36 5.95
CA SER A 199 16.15 4.71 4.63
C SER A 199 15.83 5.72 3.52
N LEU A 200 14.88 6.62 3.76
CA LEU A 200 14.53 7.68 2.82
C LEU A 200 15.68 8.68 2.62
N CYS A 201 16.38 9.07 3.70
CA CYS A 201 17.58 9.89 3.64
C CYS A 201 18.68 9.20 2.83
N PHE A 202 18.85 7.89 2.99
CA PHE A 202 19.82 7.11 2.23
C PHE A 202 19.47 7.08 0.73
N VAL A 203 18.20 6.87 0.37
CA VAL A 203 17.74 6.91 -1.02
C VAL A 203 18.00 8.28 -1.64
N VAL A 204 17.69 9.36 -0.92
CA VAL A 204 17.95 10.72 -1.41
C VAL A 204 19.45 10.99 -1.56
N LEU A 205 20.28 10.56 -0.60
CA LEU A 205 21.73 10.66 -0.70
C LEU A 205 22.27 9.88 -1.90
N PHE A 206 21.77 8.67 -2.14
CA PHE A 206 22.11 7.87 -3.30
C PHE A 206 21.76 8.58 -4.61
N THR A 207 20.54 9.12 -4.71
CA THR A 207 20.12 9.93 -5.86
C THR A 207 20.99 11.16 -6.03
N PHE A 208 21.35 11.85 -4.94
CA PHE A 208 22.23 13.01 -4.97
C PHE A 208 23.61 12.67 -5.54
N VAL A 209 24.24 11.57 -5.09
CA VAL A 209 25.55 11.14 -5.62
C VAL A 209 25.48 10.67 -7.07
N LEU A 210 24.34 10.09 -7.49
CA LEU A 210 24.14 9.72 -8.88
C LEU A 210 23.91 10.92 -9.81
N HIS A 211 23.23 11.95 -9.31
CA HIS A 211 22.86 13.10 -10.13
C HIS A 211 24.00 14.11 -10.23
N GLU A 212 24.67 14.39 -9.12
CA GLU A 212 25.79 15.32 -9.10
C GLU A 212 27.06 14.63 -9.65
N ASP A 213 27.79 15.31 -10.52
CA ASP A 213 29.08 14.84 -11.04
C ASP A 213 30.23 15.00 -10.02
N LEU A 214 29.91 14.80 -8.74
CA LEU A 214 30.79 14.92 -7.58
C LEU A 214 32.02 14.00 -7.68
N LEU A 215 31.87 12.83 -8.29
CA LEU A 215 32.92 11.82 -8.35
C LEU A 215 33.88 11.96 -9.54
N GLY A 216 33.57 12.82 -10.53
CA GLY A 216 34.41 13.14 -11.69
C GLY A 216 34.72 11.99 -12.66
N ASP A 217 34.92 10.77 -12.15
CA ASP A 217 35.22 9.55 -12.88
C ASP A 217 33.98 8.64 -12.96
N PRO A 218 33.54 8.27 -14.18
CA PRO A 218 32.38 7.40 -14.36
C PRO A 218 32.57 6.00 -13.75
N GLN A 219 33.79 5.47 -13.70
CA GLN A 219 34.07 4.17 -13.10
C GLN A 219 33.88 4.19 -11.58
N ILE A 220 34.36 5.25 -10.93
CA ILE A 220 34.18 5.45 -9.48
C ILE A 220 32.70 5.65 -9.16
N LYS A 221 31.97 6.44 -9.98
CA LYS A 221 30.53 6.65 -9.85
C LYS A 221 29.74 5.35 -9.92
N MET A 222 30.05 4.49 -10.91
CA MET A 222 29.41 3.19 -11.05
C MET A 222 29.73 2.26 -9.86
N GLY A 223 31.00 2.15 -9.46
CA GLY A 223 31.41 1.31 -8.33
C GLY A 223 30.76 1.73 -7.01
N PHE A 224 30.75 3.04 -6.74
CA PHE A 224 30.12 3.60 -5.54
C PHE A 224 28.60 3.40 -5.54
N SER A 225 27.94 3.56 -6.69
CA SER A 225 26.51 3.29 -6.84
C SER A 225 26.17 1.83 -6.51
N VAL A 226 26.89 0.87 -7.08
CA VAL A 226 26.68 -0.56 -6.79
C VAL A 226 26.90 -0.85 -5.30
N ALA A 227 27.95 -0.29 -4.69
CA ALA A 227 28.23 -0.46 -3.27
C ALA A 227 27.10 0.09 -2.38
N LEU A 228 26.57 1.28 -2.69
CA LEU A 228 25.45 1.86 -1.95
C LEU A 228 24.16 1.04 -2.08
N VAL A 229 23.85 0.51 -3.27
CA VAL A 229 22.66 -0.34 -3.47
C VAL A 229 22.78 -1.64 -2.67
N LEU A 230 23.95 -2.29 -2.69
CA LEU A 230 24.19 -3.51 -1.90
C LEU A 230 24.08 -3.23 -0.40
N PHE A 231 24.63 -2.10 0.06
CA PHE A 231 24.52 -1.68 1.45
C PHE A 231 23.07 -1.40 1.87
N TYR A 232 22.27 -0.79 0.99
CA TYR A 232 20.85 -0.57 1.23
C TYR A 232 20.06 -1.88 1.34
N ILE A 233 20.29 -2.82 0.43
CA ILE A 233 19.66 -4.16 0.48
C ILE A 233 20.03 -4.86 1.78
N PHE A 234 21.30 -4.77 2.20
CA PHE A 234 21.76 -5.34 3.46
C PHE A 234 21.06 -4.71 4.68
N ILE A 235 20.92 -3.38 4.72
CA ILE A 235 20.17 -2.69 5.78
C ILE A 235 18.72 -3.20 5.85
N TRP A 236 18.02 -3.30 4.72
CA TRP A 236 16.63 -3.79 4.69
C TRP A 236 16.50 -5.27 5.05
N ALA A 237 17.44 -6.11 4.63
CA ALA A 237 17.47 -7.50 5.04
C ALA A 237 17.66 -7.61 6.57
N PHE A 238 18.58 -6.83 7.13
CA PHE A 238 18.83 -6.78 8.57
C PHE A 238 17.60 -6.28 9.35
N ILE A 239 16.97 -5.18 8.91
CA ILE A 239 15.73 -4.66 9.50
C ILE A 239 14.62 -5.70 9.40
N GLY A 240 14.44 -6.33 8.23
CA GLY A 240 13.43 -7.36 8.01
C GLY A 240 13.61 -8.52 8.97
N VAL A 241 14.84 -9.01 9.12
CA VAL A 241 15.16 -10.05 10.09
C VAL A 241 14.86 -9.58 11.51
N HIS A 242 15.36 -8.43 11.97
CA HIS A 242 15.15 -8.02 13.36
C HIS A 242 13.72 -7.63 13.71
N ILE A 243 13.04 -6.88 12.84
CA ILE A 243 11.69 -6.36 13.09
C ILE A 243 10.62 -7.43 12.86
N LEU A 244 10.74 -8.28 11.83
CA LEU A 244 9.72 -9.32 11.57
C LEU A 244 9.94 -10.55 12.45
N TYR A 245 11.18 -10.87 12.80
CA TYR A 245 11.44 -12.08 13.59
C TYR A 245 10.94 -11.95 15.03
N ALA A 246 11.06 -10.79 15.68
CA ALA A 246 10.61 -10.60 17.05
C ALA A 246 9.10 -10.87 17.28
N PRO A 247 8.16 -10.29 16.51
CA PRO A 247 6.74 -10.55 16.66
C PRO A 247 6.35 -11.95 16.18
N VAL A 248 6.97 -12.47 15.10
CA VAL A 248 6.71 -13.84 14.63
C VAL A 248 7.16 -14.85 15.68
N ASN A 249 8.34 -14.66 16.29
CA ASN A 249 8.82 -15.54 17.34
C ASN A 249 7.98 -15.41 18.61
N SER A 250 7.49 -14.22 18.94
CA SER A 250 6.54 -14.02 20.04
C SER A 250 5.20 -14.72 19.78
N LEU A 251 4.70 -14.69 18.55
CA LEU A 251 3.51 -15.41 18.14
C LEU A 251 3.71 -16.93 18.18
N ILE A 252 4.84 -17.43 17.67
CA ILE A 252 5.19 -18.85 17.74
C ILE A 252 5.26 -19.32 19.18
N ASN A 253 5.94 -18.58 20.06
CA ASN A 253 6.02 -18.90 21.49
C ASN A 253 4.65 -18.82 22.19
N ALA A 254 3.76 -17.93 21.74
CA ALA A 254 2.40 -17.85 22.27
C ALA A 254 1.55 -19.05 21.81
N ILE A 255 1.70 -19.48 20.56
CA ILE A 255 1.04 -20.67 20.01
C ILE A 255 1.55 -21.93 20.71
N GLU A 256 2.85 -22.03 20.98
CA GLU A 256 3.46 -23.18 21.67
C GLU A 256 3.01 -23.29 23.14
N LYS A 257 2.64 -22.16 23.77
CA LYS A 257 2.11 -22.11 25.14
C LYS A 257 0.61 -22.37 25.26
N LEU A 258 -0.13 -22.38 24.15
CA LEU A 258 -1.51 -22.82 24.18
C LEU A 258 -1.49 -24.32 24.51
N GLU A 259 -1.90 -24.66 25.74
CA GLU A 259 -1.98 -26.06 26.20
C GLU A 259 -2.69 -26.91 25.14
N PRO A 260 -2.22 -28.17 24.92
CA PRO A 260 -2.89 -29.06 23.98
C PRO A 260 -4.36 -29.16 24.38
N VAL A 261 -5.24 -28.81 23.45
CA VAL A 261 -6.69 -28.86 23.65
C VAL A 261 -7.04 -30.23 24.23
N PRO A 262 -7.73 -30.31 25.39
CA PRO A 262 -8.04 -31.58 26.02
C PRO A 262 -8.77 -32.48 25.02
N SER A 263 -8.31 -33.72 24.88
CA SER A 263 -8.81 -34.72 23.91
C SER A 263 -10.32 -34.93 23.96
N ASN A 264 -10.94 -34.59 25.09
CA ASN A 264 -12.39 -34.62 25.32
C ASN A 264 -13.18 -33.66 24.41
N PHE A 265 -12.52 -32.68 23.79
CA PHE A 265 -13.14 -31.70 22.88
C PHE A 265 -13.10 -32.09 21.39
N GLU A 266 -12.48 -33.22 21.02
CA GLU A 266 -12.27 -33.62 19.61
C GLU A 266 -13.56 -33.80 18.80
N HIS A 267 -14.67 -34.21 19.42
CA HIS A 267 -15.92 -34.47 18.68
C HIS A 267 -16.72 -33.22 18.33
N SER A 268 -16.54 -32.09 19.05
CA SER A 268 -17.24 -30.84 18.73
C SER A 268 -16.43 -29.91 17.82
N TRP A 269 -15.08 -30.02 17.82
CA TRP A 269 -14.23 -29.14 17.02
C TRP A 269 -14.02 -29.63 15.58
N ALA A 270 -14.14 -30.93 15.30
CA ALA A 270 -13.95 -31.45 13.94
C ALA A 270 -14.93 -30.82 12.92
N THR A 271 -16.15 -30.47 13.34
CA THR A 271 -17.14 -29.78 12.50
C THR A 271 -16.90 -28.26 12.40
N HIS A 272 -16.38 -27.62 13.46
CA HIS A 272 -16.11 -26.17 13.47
C HIS A 272 -14.76 -25.79 12.86
N CYS A 273 -13.73 -26.63 12.96
CA CYS A 273 -12.41 -26.38 12.37
C CYS A 273 -12.45 -26.40 10.84
N VAL A 274 -13.26 -27.29 10.22
CA VAL A 274 -13.46 -27.28 8.75
C VAL A 274 -14.07 -25.95 8.30
N GLN A 275 -14.93 -25.34 9.11
CA GLN A 275 -15.52 -24.03 8.83
C GLN A 275 -14.52 -22.88 9.01
N VAL A 276 -13.68 -22.93 10.04
CA VAL A 276 -12.66 -21.91 10.30
C VAL A 276 -11.52 -21.99 9.29
N GLU A 277 -11.02 -23.19 8.96
CA GLU A 277 -10.03 -23.37 7.88
C GLU A 277 -10.59 -22.92 6.53
N ALA A 278 -11.83 -23.28 6.17
CA ALA A 278 -12.44 -22.79 4.94
C ALA A 278 -12.58 -21.26 4.93
N CYS A 279 -12.86 -20.64 6.08
CA CYS A 279 -12.99 -19.19 6.21
C CYS A 279 -11.62 -18.48 6.15
N LEU A 280 -10.60 -19.04 6.80
CA LEU A 280 -9.22 -18.54 6.75
C LEU A 280 -8.62 -18.72 5.37
N LEU A 281 -8.85 -19.87 4.72
CA LEU A 281 -8.41 -20.12 3.36
C LEU A 281 -9.11 -19.15 2.40
N ASN A 282 -10.43 -18.97 2.49
CA ASN A 282 -11.12 -17.96 1.67
C ASN A 282 -10.62 -16.54 1.94
N CYS A 283 -10.36 -16.17 3.20
CA CYS A 283 -9.85 -14.85 3.53
C CYS A 283 -8.43 -14.63 2.97
N LEU A 284 -7.54 -15.63 3.15
CA LEU A 284 -6.18 -15.59 2.61
C LEU A 284 -6.19 -15.57 1.08
N THR A 285 -7.06 -16.36 0.44
CA THR A 285 -7.19 -16.40 -1.02
C THR A 285 -7.77 -15.08 -1.55
N THR A 286 -8.69 -14.45 -0.83
CA THR A 286 -9.26 -13.14 -1.21
C THR A 286 -8.23 -12.01 -1.04
N VAL A 287 -7.39 -12.06 -0.01
CA VAL A 287 -6.29 -11.09 0.21
C VAL A 287 -5.19 -11.29 -0.84
N LEU A 288 -4.82 -12.53 -1.15
CA LEU A 288 -3.79 -12.84 -2.14
C LEU A 288 -4.27 -12.58 -3.58
N LEU A 289 -5.52 -12.91 -3.93
CA LEU A 289 -6.12 -12.62 -5.24
C LEU A 289 -6.51 -11.14 -5.40
N GLY A 290 -6.82 -10.43 -4.31
CA GLY A 290 -7.06 -8.99 -4.34
C GLY A 290 -5.79 -8.15 -4.52
N SER A 291 -4.63 -8.72 -4.17
CA SER A 291 -3.30 -8.10 -4.34
C SER A 291 -2.74 -8.32 -5.75
N MET A 292 -3.12 -9.41 -6.42
CA MET A 292 -2.68 -9.67 -7.80
C MET A 292 -3.66 -9.06 -8.81
N ASN A 293 -3.18 -8.09 -9.56
CA ASN A 293 -3.91 -7.45 -10.64
C ASN A 293 -4.44 -8.52 -11.62
N LYS A 294 -5.77 -8.66 -11.73
CA LYS A 294 -6.44 -9.71 -12.52
C LYS A 294 -5.97 -9.72 -13.99
N THR A 295 -5.56 -8.55 -14.49
CA THR A 295 -4.95 -8.35 -15.81
C THR A 295 -3.55 -8.94 -15.93
N VAL A 296 -2.68 -8.85 -14.92
CA VAL A 296 -1.30 -9.40 -14.99
C VAL A 296 -1.31 -10.93 -15.00
N LEU A 297 -2.27 -11.55 -14.31
CA LEU A 297 -2.42 -13.01 -14.32
C LEU A 297 -3.03 -13.51 -15.63
N LEU A 298 -4.03 -12.79 -16.18
CA LEU A 298 -4.64 -13.12 -17.46
C LEU A 298 -3.69 -12.85 -18.65
N GLU A 299 -2.81 -11.84 -18.55
CA GLU A 299 -1.83 -11.51 -19.59
C GLU A 299 -0.63 -12.48 -19.57
N SER A 300 -0.22 -12.96 -18.39
CA SER A 300 0.77 -14.04 -18.24
C SER A 300 0.26 -15.39 -18.75
N MET A 301 -1.03 -15.69 -18.53
CA MET A 301 -1.67 -16.92 -19.04
C MET A 301 -2.08 -16.83 -20.51
N SER A 302 -2.34 -15.63 -21.05
CA SER A 302 -2.69 -15.42 -22.46
C SER A 302 -1.48 -15.51 -23.40
N ASN A 303 -0.25 -15.26 -22.91
CA ASN A 303 0.96 -15.25 -23.74
C ASN A 303 1.75 -16.56 -23.76
N THR A 304 1.22 -17.65 -23.17
CA THR A 304 1.84 -18.97 -23.25
C THR A 304 0.94 -19.96 -23.98
N THR A 305 1.05 -20.00 -25.31
CA THR A 305 0.37 -20.97 -26.19
C THR A 305 0.97 -22.37 -26.17
N ASP A 306 1.94 -22.66 -25.29
CA ASP A 306 2.56 -23.97 -25.19
C ASP A 306 2.15 -24.72 -23.93
N GLU A 307 1.12 -25.55 -24.09
CA GLU A 307 0.57 -26.48 -23.09
C GLU A 307 1.66 -27.37 -22.46
N ARG A 308 2.78 -27.59 -23.16
CA ARG A 308 3.90 -28.42 -22.72
C ARG A 308 4.74 -27.75 -21.62
N SER A 309 4.78 -26.41 -21.58
CA SER A 309 5.51 -25.64 -20.57
C SER A 309 4.76 -25.58 -19.23
N VAL A 310 3.42 -25.47 -19.30
CA VAL A 310 2.53 -25.53 -18.12
C VAL A 310 2.60 -26.90 -17.45
N LYS A 311 2.59 -27.99 -18.23
CA LYS A 311 2.76 -29.36 -17.69
C LYS A 311 4.11 -29.56 -17.01
N LYS A 312 5.21 -28.97 -17.53
CA LYS A 312 6.55 -29.05 -16.91
C LYS A 312 6.61 -28.36 -15.55
N ASN A 313 6.03 -27.15 -15.44
CA ASN A 313 6.00 -26.42 -14.17
C ASN A 313 5.12 -27.12 -13.12
N TRP A 314 4.04 -27.78 -13.56
CA TRP A 314 3.19 -28.57 -12.69
C TRP A 314 3.88 -29.84 -12.15
N VAL A 315 4.66 -30.52 -13.00
CA VAL A 315 5.49 -31.67 -12.58
C VAL A 315 6.55 -31.22 -11.58
N TYR A 316 7.17 -30.06 -11.79
CA TYR A 316 8.18 -29.53 -10.86
C TYR A 316 7.59 -29.23 -9.47
N LEU A 317 6.44 -28.57 -9.42
CA LEU A 317 5.73 -28.26 -8.16
C LEU A 317 5.26 -29.53 -7.44
N LYS A 318 4.71 -30.51 -8.18
CA LYS A 318 4.28 -31.80 -7.62
C LYS A 318 5.46 -32.58 -7.02
N THR A 319 6.62 -32.55 -7.68
CA THR A 319 7.84 -33.24 -7.20
C THR A 319 8.40 -32.57 -5.95
N HIS A 320 8.33 -31.23 -5.87
CA HIS A 320 8.81 -30.47 -4.71
C HIS A 320 7.93 -30.67 -3.46
N ILE A 321 6.61 -30.79 -3.64
CA ILE A 321 5.67 -31.09 -2.55
C ILE A 321 5.83 -32.54 -2.06
N LEU A 322 6.08 -33.49 -2.98
CA LEU A 322 6.33 -34.88 -2.61
C LEU A 322 7.68 -35.09 -1.92
N SER A 323 8.71 -34.28 -2.21
CA SER A 323 9.99 -34.34 -1.49
C SER A 323 9.89 -33.78 -0.06
N LEU A 324 8.95 -32.86 0.19
CA LEU A 324 8.64 -32.38 1.55
C LEU A 324 7.88 -33.44 2.35
N LYS A 325 7.06 -34.27 1.68
CA LYS A 325 6.35 -35.42 2.27
C LYS A 325 7.27 -36.54 2.74
N SER A 326 8.43 -36.75 2.11
CA SER A 326 9.36 -37.83 2.49
C SER A 326 10.27 -37.51 3.68
N ARG A 327 10.23 -36.27 4.21
CA ARG A 327 11.01 -35.84 5.38
C ARG A 327 10.24 -35.88 6.71
N GLY A 328 8.93 -36.14 6.68
CA GLY A 328 8.10 -36.35 7.87
C GLY A 328 7.81 -37.83 8.08
N GLY A 329 8.37 -38.42 9.14
CA GLY A 329 8.20 -39.84 9.48
C GLY A 329 6.76 -40.24 9.81
N SER A 330 6.42 -41.45 9.36
CA SER A 330 5.26 -42.35 9.62
C SER A 330 4.74 -42.32 11.07
N SER A 331 3.46 -42.53 11.43
CA SER A 331 2.63 -43.68 11.03
C SER A 331 1.15 -43.58 11.48
N ILE A 332 0.35 -42.60 11.03
CA ILE A 332 -1.12 -42.55 11.29
C ILE A 332 -1.84 -41.91 10.08
N TRP A 333 -1.66 -42.44 8.87
CA TRP A 333 -2.20 -41.81 7.65
C TRP A 333 -2.94 -42.74 6.69
N ASP A 334 -2.90 -44.05 6.83
CA ASP A 334 -3.45 -44.92 5.79
C ASP A 334 -4.98 -45.06 5.81
N GLU A 335 -5.66 -44.77 6.92
CA GLU A 335 -7.13 -44.86 6.99
C GLU A 335 -7.83 -43.52 6.65
N LYS A 336 -7.19 -42.37 6.90
CA LYS A 336 -7.75 -41.04 6.59
C LYS A 336 -7.63 -40.64 5.11
N VAL A 337 -6.76 -41.31 4.34
CA VAL A 337 -6.52 -40.98 2.93
C VAL A 337 -7.63 -41.49 2.00
N SER A 338 -8.37 -42.54 2.38
CA SER A 338 -9.51 -43.04 1.59
C SER A 338 -10.71 -42.06 1.62
N ALA A 339 -10.98 -41.45 2.79
CA ALA A 339 -12.05 -40.47 2.95
C ALA A 339 -11.74 -39.13 2.25
N GLN A 340 -10.48 -38.67 2.29
CA GLN A 340 -10.07 -37.42 1.64
C GLN A 340 -10.09 -37.52 0.11
N HIS A 341 -9.81 -38.70 -0.44
CA HIS A 341 -9.83 -38.91 -1.89
C HIS A 341 -11.25 -38.97 -2.46
N ALA A 342 -12.22 -39.46 -1.68
CA ALA A 342 -13.65 -39.43 -2.02
C ALA A 342 -14.23 -38.00 -1.93
N LEU A 343 -13.81 -37.23 -0.91
CA LEU A 343 -14.25 -35.85 -0.70
C LEU A 343 -13.73 -34.90 -1.79
N ASN A 344 -12.47 -35.05 -2.21
CA ASN A 344 -11.89 -34.24 -3.28
C ASN A 344 -12.57 -34.48 -4.64
N HIS A 345 -13.11 -35.68 -4.88
CA HIS A 345 -13.83 -35.99 -6.11
C HIS A 345 -15.27 -35.42 -6.10
N GLN A 346 -15.91 -35.34 -4.94
CA GLN A 346 -17.23 -34.69 -4.78
C GLN A 346 -17.15 -33.15 -4.85
N VAL A 347 -16.12 -32.56 -4.23
CA VAL A 347 -15.91 -31.09 -4.25
C VAL A 347 -15.59 -30.58 -5.66
N MET A 348 -14.87 -31.36 -6.47
CA MET A 348 -14.57 -31.01 -7.86
C MET A 348 -15.82 -31.02 -8.75
N ASN A 349 -16.76 -31.96 -8.54
CA ASN A 349 -18.02 -32.01 -9.28
C ASN A 349 -18.98 -30.87 -8.89
N LEU A 350 -19.03 -30.50 -7.60
CA LEU A 350 -19.81 -29.34 -7.12
C LEU A 350 -19.24 -27.99 -7.59
N ALA A 351 -17.91 -27.88 -7.72
CA ALA A 351 -17.28 -26.68 -8.25
C ALA A 351 -17.58 -26.46 -9.74
N LEU A 352 -17.68 -27.55 -10.52
CA LEU A 352 -18.05 -27.50 -11.95
C LEU A 352 -19.53 -27.17 -12.17
N GLU A 353 -20.44 -27.61 -11.29
CA GLU A 353 -21.86 -27.21 -11.35
C GLU A 353 -22.12 -25.77 -10.89
N SER A 354 -21.28 -25.21 -10.00
CA SER A 354 -21.48 -23.85 -9.47
C SER A 354 -21.08 -22.70 -10.41
N GLN A 355 -20.41 -22.98 -11.53
CA GLN A 355 -20.04 -21.96 -12.53
C GLN A 355 -21.22 -21.43 -13.35
N ALA A 356 -22.42 -22.03 -13.25
CA ALA A 356 -23.57 -21.63 -14.06
C ALA A 356 -24.47 -20.54 -13.46
N THR A 357 -24.39 -20.22 -12.17
CA THR A 357 -25.28 -19.20 -11.59
C THR A 357 -24.74 -18.69 -10.27
N PHE A 358 -24.38 -17.42 -10.14
CA PHE A 358 -24.53 -16.69 -8.86
C PHE A 358 -24.60 -15.17 -9.05
N ASN A 359 -25.82 -14.64 -8.93
CA ASN A 359 -26.11 -13.32 -8.38
C ASN A 359 -25.88 -13.40 -6.85
N VAL A 360 -25.11 -12.47 -6.28
CA VAL A 360 -24.77 -12.49 -4.86
C VAL A 360 -25.85 -11.76 -4.04
N PHE A 361 -26.49 -12.49 -3.13
CA PHE A 361 -27.40 -11.98 -2.10
C PHE A 361 -26.63 -11.30 -0.95
N PRO A 362 -27.18 -10.25 -0.31
CA PRO A 362 -26.58 -9.63 0.86
C PRO A 362 -26.79 -10.52 2.10
N VAL A 363 -25.71 -10.76 2.84
CA VAL A 363 -25.75 -11.53 4.10
C VAL A 363 -26.40 -10.66 5.18
N ASN A 364 -27.53 -11.14 5.71
CA ASN A 364 -28.22 -10.52 6.83
C ASN A 364 -27.44 -10.78 8.13
N ILE A 365 -26.75 -9.74 8.61
CA ILE A 365 -25.90 -9.72 9.81
C ILE A 365 -26.66 -10.20 11.06
N GLU A 366 -27.97 -10.00 11.11
CA GLU A 366 -28.82 -10.38 12.25
C GLU A 366 -29.10 -11.90 12.30
N LYS A 367 -28.98 -12.58 11.14
CA LYS A 367 -29.01 -14.04 11.06
C LYS A 367 -27.66 -14.63 11.47
N PHE A 368 -26.55 -13.97 11.09
CA PHE A 368 -25.20 -14.36 11.52
C PHE A 368 -25.04 -14.22 13.05
N LYS A 369 -25.51 -13.10 13.61
CA LYS A 369 -25.50 -12.87 15.06
C LYS A 369 -26.29 -13.95 15.81
N ARG A 370 -27.51 -14.28 15.35
CA ARG A 370 -28.32 -15.38 15.94
C ARG A 370 -27.65 -16.75 15.88
N ILE A 371 -26.94 -17.05 14.80
CA ILE A 371 -26.20 -18.32 14.66
C ILE A 371 -25.02 -18.35 15.63
N CYS A 372 -24.28 -17.25 15.80
CA CYS A 372 -23.21 -17.17 16.80
C CYS A 372 -23.75 -17.29 18.24
N THR A 373 -24.86 -16.61 18.57
CA THR A 373 -25.45 -16.68 19.91
C THR A 373 -26.02 -18.07 20.23
N SER A 374 -26.54 -18.79 19.23
CA SER A 374 -27.02 -20.17 19.45
C SER A 374 -25.89 -21.20 19.55
N ILE A 375 -24.70 -20.89 19.04
CA ILE A 375 -23.54 -21.80 19.06
C ILE A 375 -22.70 -21.60 20.32
N PHE A 376 -22.52 -20.35 20.78
CA PHE A 376 -21.64 -20.04 21.91
C PHE A 376 -22.38 -19.77 23.23
N GLY A 377 -23.73 -19.73 23.21
CA GLY A 377 -24.54 -19.27 24.34
C GLY A 377 -24.38 -17.76 24.58
N ASP A 378 -25.29 -17.16 25.36
CA ASP A 378 -25.18 -15.76 25.81
C ASP A 378 -24.01 -15.62 26.79
N CYS A 379 -22.79 -15.49 26.26
CA CYS A 379 -21.69 -14.85 26.95
C CYS A 379 -21.82 -13.36 26.67
N GLY A 380 -22.32 -12.61 27.67
CA GLY A 380 -22.64 -11.19 27.59
C GLY A 380 -21.52 -10.29 27.09
#